data_AF-A0A952FUB0-F1
#
_entry.id   AF-A0A952FUB0-F1
#
_cell.length_a   1.000
_cell.length_b   1.000
_cell.length_c   1.000
_cell.angle_alpha   90.00
_cell.angle_beta   90.00
_cell.angle_gamma   90.00
#
_symmetry.space_group_name_H-M   'P 1'
#
loop_
_entity.id
_entity.type
_entity.pdbx_description
1 polymer ?
#
loop_
_entity_poly.entity_id
_entity_poly.type
_entity_poly.pdbx_seq_one_letter_code
_entity_poly.pdbx_strand_id
1 'polypeptide(L)'
;ALERYAVATFVAALHREPETARFYAEALAGHDSGLAAAVAAEVERARAKGPYGRYPEGPLSAEDKAGPVYRVSDESRSVLSPRLAAALAHTHLLVFRPRDSSAAALQALLDAGWSTTDIVTLSQLVAFLSFQIRVVAGLRALAAA
;
A
#
# COMPACT_ATOMS: atom_id res chain seq x y z
N ALA A 1 -2.06 -13.18 -10.38
CA ALA A 1 -1.61 -13.61 -9.03
C ALA A 1 -0.45 -12.73 -8.54
N LEU A 2 0.56 -12.50 -9.38
CA LEU A 2 1.72 -11.63 -9.11
C LEU A 2 1.36 -10.26 -8.49
N GLU A 3 0.47 -9.49 -9.12
CA GLU A 3 0.08 -8.16 -8.59
C GLU A 3 -0.51 -8.25 -7.16
N ARG A 4 -1.28 -9.31 -6.87
CA ARG A 4 -1.85 -9.53 -5.53
C ARG A 4 -0.75 -9.80 -4.50
N TYR A 5 0.25 -10.61 -4.84
CA TYR A 5 1.39 -10.88 -3.95
C TYR A 5 2.27 -9.63 -3.76
N ALA A 6 2.50 -8.85 -4.82
CA ALA A 6 3.22 -7.58 -4.74
C ALA A 6 2.52 -6.58 -3.80
N VAL A 7 1.21 -6.36 -4.00
CA VAL A 7 0.41 -5.49 -3.13
C VAL A 7 0.39 -6.03 -1.70
N ALA A 8 0.20 -7.33 -1.50
CA ALA A 8 0.16 -7.92 -0.15
C ALA A 8 1.49 -7.79 0.59
N THR A 9 2.61 -8.03 -0.08
CA THR A 9 3.97 -7.79 0.44
C THR A 9 4.12 -6.33 0.86
N PHE A 10 3.72 -5.40 -0.01
CA PHE A 10 3.81 -3.98 0.24
C PHE A 10 2.95 -3.56 1.45
N VAL A 11 1.68 -3.95 1.51
CA VAL A 11 0.78 -3.67 2.64
C VAL A 11 1.36 -4.19 3.96
N ALA A 12 1.79 -5.44 4.01
CA ALA A 12 2.33 -6.05 5.22
C ALA A 12 3.59 -5.35 5.71
N ALA A 13 4.49 -5.00 4.80
CA ALA A 13 5.73 -4.31 5.14
C ALA A 13 5.51 -2.87 5.60
N LEU A 14 4.54 -2.14 5.03
CA LEU A 14 4.17 -0.80 5.49
C LEU A 14 3.56 -0.81 6.90
N HIS A 15 2.87 -1.89 7.27
CA HIS A 15 2.36 -2.10 8.62
C HIS A 15 3.41 -2.62 9.62
N ARG A 16 4.65 -2.84 9.17
CA ARG A 16 5.75 -3.39 9.98
C ARG A 16 5.42 -4.75 10.60
N GLU A 17 4.70 -5.61 9.86
CA GLU A 17 4.42 -6.98 10.27
C GLU A 17 5.37 -7.93 9.51
N PRO A 18 6.49 -8.38 10.14
CA PRO A 18 7.58 -9.03 9.42
C PRO A 18 7.24 -10.44 8.94
N GLU A 19 6.38 -11.18 9.64
CA GLU A 19 6.07 -12.57 9.30
C GLU A 19 5.19 -12.67 8.04
N THR A 20 4.14 -11.87 7.97
CA THR A 20 3.23 -11.73 6.83
C THR A 20 3.94 -11.09 5.64
N ALA A 21 4.79 -10.08 5.89
CA ALA A 21 5.60 -9.49 4.83
C ALA A 21 6.54 -10.53 4.20
N ARG A 22 7.23 -11.32 5.01
CA ARG A 22 8.08 -12.42 4.55
C ARG A 22 7.28 -13.47 3.78
N PHE A 23 6.12 -13.90 4.30
CA PHE A 23 5.27 -14.89 3.64
C PHE A 23 4.88 -14.48 2.21
N TYR A 24 4.41 -13.24 2.02
CA TYR A 24 4.03 -12.76 0.69
C TYR A 24 5.24 -12.46 -0.21
N ALA A 25 6.36 -11.99 0.37
CA ALA A 25 7.59 -11.76 -0.38
C ALA A 25 8.18 -13.06 -0.92
N GLU A 26 8.18 -14.14 -0.12
CA GLU A 26 8.61 -15.48 -0.54
C GLU A 26 7.71 -16.02 -1.66
N ALA A 27 6.39 -15.88 -1.52
CA ALA A 27 5.44 -16.28 -2.56
C ALA A 27 5.67 -15.49 -3.86
N LEU A 28 5.92 -14.17 -3.78
CA LEU A 28 6.24 -13.34 -4.93
C LEU A 28 7.56 -13.76 -5.59
N ALA A 29 8.61 -13.96 -4.79
CA ALA A 29 9.93 -14.34 -5.28
C ALA A 29 9.94 -15.73 -5.94
N GLY A 30 9.09 -16.65 -5.48
CA GLY A 30 8.89 -17.95 -6.11
C GLY A 30 8.27 -17.88 -7.51
N HIS A 31 7.62 -16.76 -7.86
CA HIS A 31 7.10 -16.52 -9.21
C HIS A 31 7.98 -15.57 -10.04
N ASP A 32 8.51 -14.51 -9.42
CA ASP A 32 9.35 -13.50 -10.06
C ASP A 32 10.25 -12.80 -9.02
N SER A 33 11.52 -13.20 -8.99
CA SER A 33 12.51 -12.67 -8.05
C SER A 33 12.93 -11.23 -8.36
N GLY A 34 12.92 -10.82 -9.63
CA GLY A 34 13.23 -9.45 -10.04
C GLY A 34 12.13 -8.49 -9.59
N LEU A 35 10.87 -8.89 -9.76
CA LEU A 35 9.72 -8.16 -9.25
C LEU A 35 9.73 -8.09 -7.72
N ALA A 36 10.04 -9.20 -7.03
CA ALA A 36 10.15 -9.21 -5.57
C ALA A 36 11.21 -8.22 -5.06
N ALA A 37 12.38 -8.17 -5.71
CA ALA A 37 13.43 -7.21 -5.37
C ALA A 37 13.00 -5.75 -5.62
N ALA A 38 12.31 -5.48 -6.73
CA ALA A 38 11.78 -4.14 -7.02
C ALA A 38 10.74 -3.70 -5.98
N VAL A 39 9.82 -4.59 -5.59
CA VAL A 39 8.83 -4.31 -4.54
C VAL A 39 9.50 -4.08 -3.19
N ALA A 40 10.52 -4.85 -2.83
CA ALA A 40 11.27 -4.65 -1.59
C ALA A 40 11.98 -3.29 -1.55
N ALA A 41 12.57 -2.85 -2.66
CA ALA A 41 13.19 -1.53 -2.77
C ALA A 41 12.15 -0.40 -2.61
N GLU A 42 10.97 -0.56 -3.20
CA GLU A 42 9.86 0.39 -3.03
C GLU A 42 9.30 0.40 -1.61
N VAL A 43 9.23 -0.74 -0.92
CA VAL A 43 8.83 -0.81 0.49
C VAL A 43 9.70 0.11 1.35
N GLU A 44 11.02 0.05 1.19
CA GLU A 44 11.95 0.88 1.97
C GLU A 44 11.73 2.37 1.71
N ARG A 45 11.51 2.77 0.45
CA ARG A 45 11.18 4.15 0.08
C ARG A 45 9.83 4.61 0.60
N ALA A 46 8.87 3.70 0.68
CA ALA A 46 7.48 3.99 1.05
C ALA A 46 7.25 4.00 2.57
N ARG A 47 8.27 3.75 3.40
CA ARG A 47 8.11 3.75 4.86
C ARG A 47 7.69 5.13 5.38
N ALA A 48 6.58 5.17 6.09
CA ALA A 48 6.09 6.38 6.74
C ALA A 48 5.40 6.10 8.09
N LYS A 49 4.86 7.15 8.70
CA LYS A 49 4.02 7.08 9.90
C LYS A 49 2.77 7.95 9.71
N GLY A 50 1.65 7.30 9.37
CA GLY A 50 0.34 7.92 9.21
C GLY A 50 -0.61 7.67 10.41
N PRO A 51 -1.90 8.06 10.28
CA PRO A 51 -2.45 8.75 9.13
C PRO A 51 -1.97 10.22 9.05
N TYR A 52 -1.84 10.72 7.83
CA TYR A 52 -1.62 12.13 7.50
C TYR A 52 -2.48 12.52 6.30
N GLY A 53 -2.36 13.75 5.81
CA GLY A 53 -3.20 14.32 4.77
C GLY A 53 -4.14 15.39 5.32
N ARG A 54 -5.06 15.84 4.47
CA ARG A 54 -5.92 17.00 4.72
C ARG A 54 -7.39 16.66 4.62
N TYR A 55 -8.20 17.25 5.49
CA TYR A 55 -9.65 17.28 5.34
C TYR A 55 -10.09 18.51 4.52
N PRO A 56 -11.31 18.50 3.96
CA PRO A 56 -11.97 19.73 3.56
C PRO A 56 -12.04 20.73 4.73
N GLU A 57 -12.14 22.03 4.43
CA GLU A 57 -12.28 23.06 5.46
C GLU A 57 -13.46 22.74 6.41
N GLY A 58 -13.18 22.72 7.71
CA GLY A 58 -14.15 22.31 8.73
C GLY A 58 -13.48 21.87 10.03
N PRO A 59 -14.24 21.33 11.00
CA PRO A 59 -13.69 20.99 12.33
C PRO A 59 -12.59 19.93 12.29
N LEU A 60 -12.62 19.03 11.31
CA LEU A 60 -11.62 17.97 11.16
C LEU A 60 -10.28 18.49 10.61
N SER A 61 -10.22 19.68 9.99
CA SER A 61 -8.97 20.21 9.44
C SER A 61 -7.94 20.55 10.52
N ALA A 62 -8.35 20.63 11.80
CA ALA A 62 -7.44 20.72 12.93
C ALA A 62 -6.55 19.47 13.10
N GLU A 63 -6.96 18.33 12.55
CA GLU A 63 -6.17 17.09 12.57
C GLU A 63 -5.19 16.97 11.39
N ASP A 64 -5.19 17.93 10.45
CA ASP A 64 -4.36 17.89 9.25
C ASP A 64 -2.89 17.69 9.59
N LYS A 65 -2.23 16.82 8.84
CA LYS A 65 -0.81 16.53 9.02
C LYS A 65 -0.13 16.44 7.67
N ALA A 66 0.98 17.15 7.51
CA ALA A 66 1.81 17.00 6.32
C ALA A 66 2.53 15.64 6.33
N GLY A 67 2.70 15.06 5.15
CA GLY A 67 3.44 13.82 4.96
C GLY A 67 3.75 13.55 3.50
N PRO A 68 4.62 12.57 3.21
CA PRO A 68 5.12 12.33 1.87
C PRO A 68 4.03 11.84 0.91
N VAL A 69 4.11 12.28 -0.34
CA VAL A 69 3.36 11.70 -1.46
C VAL A 69 4.25 10.65 -2.09
N TYR A 70 3.99 9.39 -1.79
CA TYR A 70 4.74 8.30 -2.40
C TYR A 70 4.48 8.22 -3.90
N ARG A 71 5.57 8.00 -4.64
CA ARG A 71 5.59 7.64 -6.05
C ARG A 71 6.67 6.58 -6.22
N VAL A 72 6.40 5.60 -7.07
CA VAL A 72 7.39 4.60 -7.47
C VAL A 72 8.59 5.31 -8.12
N SER A 73 9.79 4.89 -7.72
CA SER A 73 11.05 5.41 -8.24
C SER A 73 11.22 5.16 -9.74
N ASP A 74 12.05 5.97 -10.40
CA ASP A 74 12.32 5.81 -11.83
C ASP A 74 13.04 4.50 -12.12
N GLU A 75 13.89 4.03 -11.21
CA GLU A 75 14.58 2.74 -11.31
C GLU A 75 13.58 1.58 -11.24
N SER A 76 12.60 1.62 -10.34
CA SER A 76 11.61 0.55 -10.25
C SER A 76 10.59 0.58 -11.37
N ARG A 77 10.38 1.71 -12.06
CA ARG A 77 9.49 1.79 -13.24
C ARG A 77 9.98 0.97 -14.43
N SER A 78 11.26 0.62 -14.50
CA SER A 78 11.76 -0.27 -15.57
C SER A 78 11.40 -1.75 -15.32
N VAL A 79 11.01 -2.10 -14.09
CA VAL A 79 10.64 -3.47 -13.68
C VAL A 79 9.13 -3.58 -13.41
N LEU A 80 8.54 -2.55 -12.80
CA LEU A 80 7.13 -2.49 -12.45
C LEU A 80 6.31 -2.00 -13.64
N SER A 81 5.26 -2.74 -14.00
CA SER A 81 4.30 -2.24 -14.99
C SER A 81 3.65 -0.93 -14.50
N PRO A 82 3.22 -0.04 -15.41
CA PRO A 82 2.48 1.18 -15.03
C PRO A 82 1.26 0.87 -14.15
N ARG A 83 0.57 -0.23 -14.46
CA ARG A 83 -0.57 -0.74 -13.70
C ARG A 83 -0.20 -1.07 -12.25
N LEU A 84 0.88 -1.82 -12.03
CA LEU A 84 1.32 -2.18 -10.68
C LEU A 84 1.89 -0.97 -9.93
N ALA A 85 2.61 -0.07 -10.61
CA ALA A 85 3.11 1.15 -10.00
C ALA A 85 1.98 2.04 -9.45
N ALA A 86 0.90 2.19 -10.22
CA ALA A 86 -0.30 2.88 -9.76
C ALA A 86 -0.97 2.17 -8.57
N ALA A 87 -0.99 0.84 -8.56
CA ALA A 87 -1.53 0.07 -7.44
C ALA A 87 -0.71 0.24 -6.15
N LEU A 88 0.62 0.30 -6.22
CA LEU A 88 1.46 0.59 -5.05
C LEU A 88 1.23 2.02 -4.53
N ALA A 89 1.08 2.99 -5.45
CA ALA A 89 0.75 4.37 -5.08
C ALA A 89 -0.61 4.47 -4.36
N HIS A 90 -1.64 3.82 -4.89
CA HIS A 90 -2.95 3.72 -4.26
C HIS A 90 -2.92 2.99 -2.91
N THR A 91 -2.14 1.91 -2.83
CA THR A 91 -1.95 1.17 -1.57
C THR A 91 -1.37 2.08 -0.49
N HIS A 92 -0.31 2.84 -0.82
CA HIS A 92 0.28 3.79 0.12
C HIS A 92 -0.70 4.91 0.51
N LEU A 93 -1.52 5.41 -0.46
CA LEU A 93 -2.58 6.38 -0.18
C LEU A 93 -3.53 5.86 0.90
N LEU A 94 -4.06 4.65 0.74
CA LEU A 94 -4.99 4.04 1.69
C LEU A 94 -4.35 3.75 3.05
N VAL A 95 -3.08 3.36 3.09
CA VAL A 95 -2.39 2.99 4.35
C VAL A 95 -2.04 4.20 5.20
N PHE A 96 -1.50 5.27 4.60
CA PHE A 96 -0.93 6.39 5.36
C PHE A 96 -1.64 7.71 5.18
N ARG A 97 -2.44 7.90 4.14
CA ARG A 97 -3.07 9.19 3.86
C ARG A 97 -4.51 9.10 3.34
N PRO A 98 -5.38 8.30 4.00
CA PRO A 98 -6.75 8.10 3.54
C PRO A 98 -7.56 9.39 3.41
N ARG A 99 -7.18 10.46 4.14
CA ARG A 99 -7.79 11.79 4.08
C ARG A 99 -7.68 12.45 2.71
N ASP A 100 -6.61 12.14 1.98
CA ASP A 100 -6.34 12.69 0.65
C ASP A 100 -6.98 11.85 -0.49
N SER A 101 -7.82 10.86 -0.15
CA SER A 101 -8.54 10.06 -1.14
C SER A 101 -9.44 10.96 -1.97
N SER A 102 -9.35 10.86 -3.30
CA SER A 102 -10.01 11.79 -4.21
C SER A 102 -10.33 11.13 -5.54
N ALA A 103 -11.23 11.75 -6.32
CA ALA A 103 -11.54 11.31 -7.69
C ALA A 103 -10.28 11.28 -8.57
N ALA A 104 -9.36 12.23 -8.41
CA ALA A 104 -8.09 12.26 -9.15
C ALA A 104 -7.19 11.06 -8.83
N ALA A 105 -7.16 10.60 -7.57
CA ALA A 105 -6.40 9.41 -7.19
C ALA A 105 -6.97 8.13 -7.82
N LEU A 106 -8.31 8.04 -7.93
CA LEU A 106 -8.96 6.93 -8.63
C LEU A 106 -8.75 7.01 -10.14
N GLN A 107 -8.79 8.21 -10.72
CA GLN A 107 -8.52 8.42 -12.14
C GLN A 107 -7.12 7.95 -12.54
N ALA A 108 -6.11 8.18 -11.70
CA ALA A 108 -4.75 7.70 -11.96
C ALA A 108 -4.65 6.17 -12.08
N LEU A 109 -5.54 5.40 -11.43
CA LEU A 109 -5.64 3.96 -11.63
C LEU A 109 -6.30 3.61 -12.96
N LEU A 110 -7.38 4.30 -13.33
CA LEU A 110 -8.06 4.12 -14.62
C LEU A 110 -7.10 4.40 -15.79
N ASP A 111 -6.34 5.48 -15.69
CA ASP A 111 -5.33 5.87 -16.69
C ASP A 111 -4.21 4.83 -16.80
N ALA A 112 -3.90 4.12 -15.70
CA ALA A 112 -2.96 3.01 -15.68
C ALA A 112 -3.58 1.66 -16.13
N GLY A 113 -4.81 1.68 -16.64
CA GLY A 113 -5.50 0.53 -17.22
C GLY A 113 -6.26 -0.32 -16.22
N TRP A 114 -6.49 0.14 -14.98
CA TRP A 114 -7.40 -0.54 -14.05
C TRP A 114 -8.86 -0.36 -14.48
N SER A 115 -9.68 -1.40 -14.38
CA SER A 115 -11.13 -1.24 -14.46
C SER A 115 -11.69 -0.81 -13.11
N THR A 116 -12.90 -0.23 -13.08
CA THR A 116 -13.58 0.12 -11.82
C THR A 116 -13.71 -1.08 -10.89
N THR A 117 -14.04 -2.27 -11.42
CA THR A 117 -14.13 -3.52 -10.66
C THR A 117 -12.78 -3.91 -10.05
N ASP A 118 -11.69 -3.74 -10.80
CA ASP A 118 -10.35 -4.04 -10.30
C ASP A 118 -9.94 -3.06 -9.20
N ILE A 119 -10.29 -1.78 -9.31
CA ILE A 119 -10.00 -0.74 -8.30
C ILE A 119 -10.70 -1.08 -6.98
N VAL A 120 -11.98 -1.49 -7.04
CA VAL A 120 -12.72 -1.94 -5.86
C VAL A 120 -12.04 -3.15 -5.24
N THR A 121 -11.70 -4.16 -6.06
CA THR A 121 -11.05 -5.39 -5.60
C THR A 121 -9.68 -5.12 -4.96
N LEU A 122 -8.87 -4.24 -5.58
CA LEU A 122 -7.58 -3.79 -5.05
C LEU A 122 -7.76 -3.11 -3.70
N SER A 123 -8.71 -2.17 -3.60
CA SER A 123 -8.98 -1.43 -2.36
C SER A 123 -9.47 -2.35 -1.24
N GLN A 124 -10.31 -3.33 -1.57
CA GLN A 124 -10.77 -4.35 -0.62
C GLN A 124 -9.62 -5.24 -0.13
N LEU A 125 -8.72 -5.68 -1.02
CA LEU A 125 -7.52 -6.44 -0.64
C LEU A 125 -6.67 -5.65 0.36
N VAL A 126 -6.40 -4.37 0.07
CA VAL A 126 -5.61 -3.50 0.95
C VAL A 126 -6.31 -3.32 2.31
N ALA A 127 -7.62 -3.05 2.31
CA ALA A 127 -8.40 -2.87 3.54
C ALA A 127 -8.41 -4.15 4.40
N PHE A 128 -8.68 -5.31 3.78
CA PHE A 128 -8.76 -6.59 4.48
C PHE A 128 -7.42 -7.00 5.09
N LEU A 129 -6.32 -6.91 4.34
CA LEU A 129 -4.98 -7.18 4.87
C LEU A 129 -4.62 -6.23 6.01
N SER A 130 -4.88 -4.93 5.84
CA SER A 130 -4.62 -3.93 6.89
C SER A 130 -5.41 -4.23 8.17
N PHE A 131 -6.66 -4.69 8.04
CA PHE A 131 -7.46 -5.15 9.17
C PHE A 131 -6.86 -6.39 9.85
N GLN A 132 -6.56 -7.45 9.08
CA GLN A 132 -6.01 -8.70 9.61
C GLN A 132 -4.70 -8.47 10.36
N ILE A 133 -3.79 -7.68 9.80
CA ILE A 133 -2.51 -7.34 10.42
C ILE A 133 -2.72 -6.60 11.76
N ARG A 134 -3.64 -5.64 11.81
CA ARG A 134 -3.93 -4.90 13.05
C ARG A 134 -4.57 -5.79 14.11
N VAL A 135 -5.43 -6.74 13.72
CA VAL A 135 -6.00 -7.74 14.64
C VAL A 135 -4.88 -8.59 15.25
N VAL A 136 -3.97 -9.12 14.43
CA VAL A 136 -2.82 -9.91 14.90
C VAL A 136 -1.94 -9.08 15.84
N ALA A 137 -1.63 -7.84 15.48
CA ALA A 137 -0.84 -6.94 16.32
C ALA A 137 -1.52 -6.67 17.68
N GLY A 138 -2.83 -6.44 17.69
CA GLY A 138 -3.60 -6.24 18.93
C GLY A 138 -3.62 -7.48 19.82
N LEU A 139 -3.80 -8.67 19.25
CA LEU A 139 -3.77 -9.93 20.00
C LEU A 139 -2.38 -10.22 20.58
N ARG A 140 -1.30 -9.97 19.83
CA ARG A 140 0.07 -10.11 20.34
C ARG A 140 0.35 -9.14 21.48
N ALA A 141 -0.12 -7.90 21.38
CA ALA A 141 0.03 -6.91 22.45
C ALA A 141 -0.70 -7.35 23.74
N LEU A 142 -1.92 -7.88 23.62
CA LEU A 142 -2.68 -8.40 24.76
C LEU A 142 -2.00 -9.61 25.42
N ALA A 143 -1.41 -10.50 24.62
CA ALA A 143 -0.71 -11.68 25.15
C ALA A 143 0.63 -11.33 25.85
N ALA A 144 1.19 -10.15 25.60
CA ALA A 144 2.44 -9.68 26.19
C ALA A 144 2.25 -8.75 27.41
N ALA A 145 1.00 -8.43 27.75
CA ALA A 145 0.62 -7.61 28.90
C ALA A 145 0.42 -8.47 30.16
#